data_AF-A0A1M3KME7-F1
#
_entry.id   AF-A0A1M3KME7-F1
#
_cell.length_a   1.000
_cell.length_b   1.000
_cell.length_c   1.000
_cell.angle_alpha   90.00
_cell.angle_beta   90.00
_cell.angle_gamma   90.00
#
_symmetry.space_group_name_H-M   'P 1'
#
loop_
_entity.id
_entity.type
_entity.pdbx_description
1 polymer ?
#
loop_
_entity_poly.entity_id
_entity_poly.type
_entity_poly.pdbx_seq_one_letter_code
_entity_poly.pdbx_strand_id
1 'polypeptide(L)'
;MTAASDELAARLRPLLKKAGVAEKKMFGGVGFMLDGNMLIGTTAKGALLVRIDPDTADEALARGAALMHMGPRVMSGFVSVDIDRLPDDTALRDWIAYATKYVKTLPPK
;
A
#
# COMPACT_ATOMS: atom_id res chain seq x y z
N MET A 1 14.75 -4.26 -6.52
CA MET A 1 14.48 -3.32 -5.41
C MET A 1 15.37 -2.13 -5.64
N THR A 2 14.80 -0.93 -5.68
CA THR A 2 15.54 0.33 -5.79
C THR A 2 15.75 0.90 -4.38
N ALA A 3 16.73 1.79 -4.22
CA ALA A 3 16.98 2.44 -2.93
C ALA A 3 15.72 3.11 -2.35
N ALA A 4 14.91 3.74 -3.20
CA ALA A 4 13.66 4.39 -2.79
C ALA A 4 12.59 3.39 -2.30
N SER A 5 12.43 2.24 -2.96
CA SER A 5 11.53 1.18 -2.49
C SER A 5 11.95 0.61 -1.14
N ASP A 6 13.25 0.51 -0.91
CA ASP A 6 13.84 -0.08 0.29
C ASP A 6 13.73 0.85 1.50
N GLU A 7 13.94 2.15 1.28
CA GLU A 7 13.77 3.20 2.30
C GLU A 7 12.32 3.28 2.77
N LEU A 8 11.35 3.34 1.85
CA LEU A 8 9.94 3.35 2.23
C LEU A 8 9.52 2.05 2.92
N ALA A 9 10.03 0.89 2.48
CA ALA A 9 9.78 -0.37 3.15
C ALA A 9 10.36 -0.38 4.58
N ALA A 10 11.54 0.21 4.78
CA ALA A 10 12.14 0.36 6.12
C ALA A 10 11.29 1.22 7.06
N ARG A 11 10.62 2.26 6.54
CA ARG A 11 9.65 3.07 7.31
C ARG A 11 8.37 2.29 7.64
N LEU A 12 7.88 1.44 6.74
CA LEU A 12 6.65 0.65 6.95
C LEU A 12 6.81 -0.49 7.96
N ARG A 13 7.96 -1.17 8.00
CA ARG A 13 8.22 -2.30 8.90
C ARG A 13 7.90 -2.04 10.39
N PRO A 14 8.41 -0.97 11.03
CA PRO A 14 8.10 -0.71 12.43
C PRO A 14 6.62 -0.37 12.67
N LEU A 15 5.95 0.25 11.68
CA LEU A 15 4.53 0.59 11.76
C LEU A 15 3.62 -0.64 11.69
N LEU A 16 4.03 -1.64 10.91
CA LEU A 16 3.25 -2.85 10.65
C LEU A 16 3.60 -4.03 11.58
N LYS A 17 4.68 -3.92 12.36
CA LYS A 17 5.14 -4.98 13.27
C LYS A 17 4.04 -5.48 14.23
N LYS A 18 3.15 -4.59 14.69
CA LYS A 18 2.04 -4.94 15.59
C LYS A 18 0.84 -5.57 14.88
N ALA A 19 0.73 -5.42 13.57
CA ALA A 19 -0.39 -5.90 12.78
C ALA A 19 -0.25 -7.37 12.36
N GLY A 20 0.89 -8.02 12.64
CA GLY A 20 1.10 -9.43 12.29
C GLY A 20 1.21 -9.69 10.79
N VAL A 21 1.67 -8.70 10.02
CA VAL A 21 1.74 -8.83 8.56
C VAL A 21 2.92 -9.70 8.11
N ALA A 22 2.75 -10.43 7.01
CA ALA A 22 3.82 -11.14 6.32
C ALA A 22 4.42 -10.27 5.20
N GLU A 23 5.75 -10.28 5.06
CA GLU A 23 6.45 -9.59 3.96
C GLU A 23 6.61 -10.50 2.74
N LYS A 24 6.34 -9.98 1.55
CA LYS A 24 6.55 -10.69 0.28
C LYS A 24 7.10 -9.73 -0.78
N LYS A 25 8.16 -10.15 -1.49
CA LYS A 25 8.72 -9.37 -2.60
C LYS A 25 7.75 -9.40 -3.79
N MET A 26 7.28 -8.23 -4.23
CA MET A 26 6.33 -8.08 -5.34
C MET A 26 6.34 -6.64 -5.87
N PHE A 27 5.85 -6.43 -7.10
CA PHE A 27 5.77 -5.10 -7.76
C PHE A 27 7.11 -4.33 -7.80
N GLY A 28 8.23 -5.06 -7.79
CA GLY A 28 9.59 -4.52 -7.74
C GLY A 28 10.02 -3.92 -6.39
N GLY A 29 9.15 -4.00 -5.37
CA GLY A 29 9.42 -3.64 -3.98
C GLY A 29 8.94 -4.73 -3.00
N VAL A 30 8.35 -4.31 -1.88
CA VAL A 30 7.88 -5.20 -0.80
C VAL A 30 6.38 -4.99 -0.58
N GLY A 31 5.60 -6.07 -0.62
CA GLY A 31 4.22 -6.08 -0.18
C GLY A 31 4.10 -6.66 1.23
N PHE A 32 3.24 -6.06 2.04
CA PHE A 32 2.88 -6.48 3.38
C PHE A 32 1.47 -7.07 3.35
N MET A 33 1.34 -8.29 3.86
CA MET A 33 0.15 -9.11 3.77
C MET A 33 -0.48 -9.26 5.14
N LEU A 34 -1.75 -8.93 5.30
CA LEU A 34 -2.54 -9.19 6.50
C LEU A 34 -3.50 -10.35 6.21
N ASP A 35 -3.40 -11.43 6.97
CA ASP A 35 -4.25 -12.64 6.82
C ASP A 35 -4.31 -13.17 5.37
N GLY A 36 -3.15 -13.19 4.70
CA GLY A 36 -3.01 -13.65 3.31
C GLY A 36 -3.49 -12.64 2.25
N ASN A 37 -4.08 -11.52 2.65
CA ASN A 37 -4.50 -10.42 1.77
C ASN A 37 -3.47 -9.29 1.77
N MET A 38 -3.21 -8.70 0.60
CA MET A 38 -2.27 -7.59 0.51
C MET A 38 -2.88 -6.36 1.17
N LEU A 39 -2.14 -5.76 2.11
CA LEU A 39 -2.55 -4.55 2.82
C LEU A 39 -1.95 -3.31 2.17
N ILE A 40 -0.62 -3.28 2.11
CA ILE A 40 0.14 -2.14 1.63
C ILE A 40 1.49 -2.63 1.12
N GLY A 41 2.20 -1.82 0.35
CA GLY A 41 3.52 -2.18 -0.13
C GLY A 41 4.27 -1.02 -0.77
N THR A 42 5.42 -1.33 -1.34
CA THR A 42 6.23 -0.38 -2.09
C THR A 42 6.36 -0.83 -3.54
N THR A 43 6.29 0.14 -4.45
CA THR A 43 6.55 -0.07 -5.87
C THR A 43 8.03 0.11 -6.17
N ALA A 44 8.50 -0.40 -7.31
CA ALA A 44 9.88 -0.19 -7.80
C ALA A 44 10.31 1.30 -7.87
N LYS A 45 9.35 2.22 -7.99
CA LYS A 45 9.61 3.67 -8.09
C LYS A 45 9.67 4.37 -6.73
N GLY A 46 9.49 3.65 -5.63
CA GLY A 46 9.46 4.23 -4.28
C GLY A 46 8.11 4.83 -3.88
N ALA A 47 7.06 4.65 -4.70
CA ALA A 47 5.69 5.00 -4.30
C ALA A 47 5.06 3.92 -3.42
N LEU A 48 4.15 4.32 -2.54
CA LEU A 48 3.36 3.46 -1.68
C LEU A 48 2.23 2.82 -2.49
N LEU A 49 2.09 1.51 -2.41
CA LEU A 49 0.98 0.77 -3.00
C LEU A 49 -0.03 0.43 -1.90
N VAL A 50 -1.28 0.80 -2.07
CA VAL A 50 -2.31 0.68 -1.03
C VAL A 50 -3.46 -0.20 -1.54
N ARG A 51 -3.87 -1.19 -0.76
CA ARG A 51 -5.10 -1.96 -1.02
C ARG A 51 -6.31 -1.11 -0.66
N ILE A 52 -7.25 -1.03 -1.58
CA ILE A 52 -8.49 -0.27 -1.41
C ILE A 52 -9.70 -1.09 -1.83
N ASP A 53 -10.87 -0.65 -1.41
CA ASP A 53 -12.12 -1.10 -1.99
C ASP A 53 -12.24 -0.54 -3.42
N PRO A 54 -12.40 -1.38 -4.46
CA PRO A 54 -12.67 -0.90 -5.81
C PRO A 54 -13.87 0.05 -5.89
N ASP A 55 -14.88 -0.14 -5.04
CA ASP A 55 -16.10 0.66 -5.06
C ASP A 55 -15.92 2.04 -4.40
N THR A 56 -14.85 2.24 -3.62
CA THR A 56 -14.51 3.54 -2.99
C THR A 56 -13.20 4.12 -3.51
N ALA A 57 -12.81 3.75 -4.73
CA ALA A 57 -11.57 4.25 -5.34
C ALA A 57 -11.51 5.79 -5.40
N ASP A 58 -12.64 6.45 -5.67
CA ASP A 58 -12.72 7.91 -5.73
C ASP A 58 -12.33 8.60 -4.40
N GLU A 59 -12.63 7.97 -3.26
CA GLU A 59 -12.21 8.49 -1.95
C GLU A 59 -10.68 8.48 -1.81
N ALA A 60 -10.03 7.41 -2.29
CA ALA A 60 -8.59 7.31 -2.26
C ALA A 60 -7.94 8.34 -3.21
N LEU A 61 -8.54 8.56 -4.39
CA LEU A 61 -8.09 9.57 -5.34
C LEU A 61 -8.23 10.99 -4.77
N ALA A 62 -9.35 11.29 -4.09
CA ALA A 62 -9.56 12.58 -3.43
C ALA A 62 -8.55 12.86 -2.31
N ARG A 63 -7.98 11.82 -1.69
CA ARG A 63 -6.88 11.91 -0.70
C ARG A 63 -5.50 12.13 -1.34
N GLY A 64 -5.42 12.19 -2.66
CA GLY A 64 -4.18 12.42 -3.40
C GLY A 64 -3.46 11.14 -3.84
N ALA A 65 -4.14 9.99 -3.83
CA ALA A 65 -3.64 8.80 -4.49
C ALA A 65 -3.84 8.87 -6.02
N ALA A 66 -3.11 8.05 -6.74
CA ALA A 66 -3.29 7.81 -8.17
C ALA A 66 -3.70 6.36 -8.42
N LEU A 67 -4.43 6.13 -9.52
CA LEU A 67 -4.76 4.79 -9.96
C LEU A 67 -3.48 4.00 -10.26
N MET A 68 -3.43 2.75 -9.83
CA MET A 68 -2.31 1.88 -10.16
C MET A 68 -2.52 1.27 -11.55
N HIS A 69 -1.53 1.39 -12.43
CA HIS A 69 -1.51 0.75 -13.75
C HIS A 69 -0.53 -0.43 -13.85
N MET A 70 -1.01 -1.57 -14.35
CA MET A 70 -0.19 -2.71 -14.76
C MET A 70 -0.15 -2.76 -16.29
N GLY A 71 0.83 -2.08 -16.87
CA GLY A 71 0.88 -1.83 -18.31
C GLY A 71 -0.28 -0.94 -18.75
N PRO A 72 -1.08 -1.31 -19.77
CA PRO A 72 -2.21 -0.50 -20.22
C PRO A 72 -3.46 -0.63 -19.33
N ARG A 73 -3.48 -1.57 -18.37
CA ARG A 73 -4.67 -1.86 -17.55
C ARG A 73 -4.59 -1.18 -16.19
N VAL A 74 -5.68 -0.55 -15.77
CA VAL A 74 -5.85 -0.09 -14.38
C VAL A 74 -6.09 -1.33 -13.50
N MET A 75 -5.37 -1.42 -12.37
CA MET A 75 -5.63 -2.45 -11.37
C MET A 75 -6.74 -1.98 -10.43
N SER A 76 -7.92 -2.58 -10.55
CA SER A 76 -8.99 -2.38 -9.57
C SER A 76 -8.57 -2.86 -8.18
N GLY A 77 -8.87 -2.07 -7.15
CA GLY A 77 -8.59 -2.39 -5.76
C GLY A 77 -7.17 -2.05 -5.29
N PHE A 78 -6.40 -1.31 -6.10
CA PHE A 78 -5.10 -0.77 -5.70
C PHE A 78 -4.90 0.65 -6.21
N VAL A 79 -4.28 1.48 -5.36
CA VAL A 79 -3.82 2.83 -5.71
C VAL A 79 -2.36 2.99 -5.33
N SER A 80 -1.69 3.93 -5.98
CA SER A 80 -0.34 4.36 -5.63
C SER A 80 -0.36 5.75 -5.01
N VAL A 81 0.45 5.98 -3.99
CA VAL A 81 0.66 7.30 -3.37
C VAL A 81 2.14 7.65 -3.49
N ASP A 82 2.43 8.78 -4.14
CA ASP A 82 3.80 9.23 -4.31
C ASP A 82 4.42 9.66 -2.97
N ILE A 83 5.75 9.54 -2.88
CA ILE A 83 6.49 9.83 -1.65
C ILE A 83 6.34 11.29 -1.20
N ASP A 84 6.17 12.22 -2.14
CA ASP A 84 5.92 13.65 -1.87
C ASP A 84 4.58 13.89 -1.16
N ARG A 85 3.66 12.92 -1.21
CA ARG A 85 2.39 12.91 -0.47
C ARG A 85 2.48 12.16 0.85
N LEU A 86 3.67 11.68 1.23
CA LEU A 86 3.95 10.90 2.44
C LEU A 86 5.07 11.55 3.27
N PRO A 87 4.87 12.80 3.74
CA PRO A 87 5.92 13.60 4.36
C PRO A 87 6.43 12.98 5.68
N ASP A 88 5.59 12.23 6.38
CA ASP A 88 5.91 11.66 7.68
C ASP A 88 5.21 10.30 7.90
N ASP A 89 5.49 9.70 9.06
CA ASP A 89 4.91 8.41 9.43
C ASP A 89 3.44 8.51 9.82
N THR A 90 2.91 9.70 10.08
CA THR A 90 1.48 9.91 10.34
C THR A 90 0.70 9.67 9.05
N ALA A 91 1.15 10.25 7.93
CA ALA A 91 0.56 9.98 6.62
C ALA A 91 0.60 8.48 6.26
N LEU A 92 1.70 7.79 6.58
CA LEU A 92 1.79 6.33 6.39
C LEU A 92 0.78 5.58 7.25
N ARG A 93 0.65 5.94 8.54
CA ARG A 93 -0.33 5.31 9.45
C ARG A 93 -1.76 5.51 8.97
N ASP A 94 -2.10 6.67 8.44
CA ASP A 94 -3.43 6.95 7.93
C ASP A 94 -3.79 6.07 6.72
N TRP A 95 -2.83 5.87 5.81
CA TRP A 95 -3.00 4.95 4.69
C TRP A 95 -3.06 3.48 5.13
N ILE A 96 -2.24 3.09 6.11
CA ILE A 96 -2.29 1.75 6.71
C ILE A 96 -3.66 1.52 7.34
N ALA A 97 -4.20 2.47 8.11
CA ALA A 97 -5.50 2.37 8.75
C ALA A 97 -6.63 2.29 7.70
N TYR A 98 -6.57 3.12 6.67
CA TYR A 98 -7.51 3.09 5.54
C TYR A 98 -7.55 1.72 4.87
N ALA A 99 -6.39 1.18 4.48
CA ALA A 99 -6.30 -0.13 3.86
C ALA A 99 -6.75 -1.25 4.82
N THR A 100 -6.41 -1.15 6.11
CA THR A 100 -6.75 -2.15 7.12
C THR A 100 -8.25 -2.28 7.29
N LYS A 101 -8.98 -1.16 7.24
CA LYS A 101 -10.45 -1.13 7.33
C LYS A 101 -11.07 -2.02 6.26
N TYR A 102 -10.58 -1.95 5.02
CA TYR A 102 -11.06 -2.77 3.92
C TYR A 102 -10.52 -4.21 3.97
N VAL A 103 -9.23 -4.41 4.22
CA VAL A 103 -8.66 -5.77 4.22
C VAL A 103 -9.29 -6.67 5.27
N LYS A 104 -9.69 -6.11 6.43
CA LYS A 104 -10.41 -6.87 7.47
C LYS A 104 -11.82 -7.31 7.07
N THR A 105 -12.41 -6.75 6.01
CA THR A 105 -13.70 -7.21 5.49
C THR A 105 -13.54 -8.35 4.47
N LEU A 106 -12.32 -8.63 4.02
CA LEU A 106 -12.04 -9.71 3.09
C LEU A 106 -11.89 -11.05 3.83
N PRO A 107 -12.31 -12.18 3.23
CA PRO A 107 -12.03 -13.48 3.81
C PRO A 107 -10.51 -13.71 3.86
N PRO A 108 -9.98 -14.30 4.94
CA PRO A 108 -8.57 -14.67 5.03
C PRO A 108 -8.21 -15.67 3.93
N LYS A 109 -6.96 -15.65 3.46
CA LYS A 109 -6.44 -16.53 2.39
C LYS A 109 -5.45 -17.56 2.89
#